data_AF-A0A7V4J0N0-F1
#
_entry.id   AF-A0A7V4J0N0-F1
#
_cell.length_a   1.000
_cell.length_b   1.000
_cell.length_c   1.000
_cell.angle_alpha   90.00
_cell.angle_beta   90.00
_cell.angle_gamma   90.00
#
_symmetry.space_group_name_H-M   'P 1'
#
loop_
_entity.id
_entity.type
_entity.pdbx_description
1 polymer ?
#
loop_
_entity_poly.entity_id
_entity_poly.type
_entity_poly.pdbx_seq_one_letter_code
_entity_poly.pdbx_strand_id
1 'polypeptide(L)'
;NALLSATAEELRNGVATHSSGNHAQALALAAKMLGTKATIIMPNNSPSVKKNAVAGYGADIILCEPTLESRESTLREFVNQSGALFVHPYDNFNIICGQGTAALELIDEVGTLDAVIAPVGGGGLLSGTSIAVKSLMPKAKVYGAEPSGADDAARSMREGA
;
A
#
# COMPACT_ATOMS: atom_id res chain seq x y z
N ASN A 1 -1.79 7.79 -6.88
CA ASN A 1 -1.40 7.14 -8.16
C ASN A 1 -2.42 6.09 -8.58
N ALA A 2 -2.51 4.92 -7.94
CA ALA A 2 -3.39 3.81 -8.37
C ALA A 2 -4.83 4.19 -8.75
N LEU A 3 -5.54 4.97 -7.93
CA LEU A 3 -6.92 5.37 -8.25
C LEU A 3 -7.01 6.38 -9.39
N LEU A 4 -6.04 7.29 -9.54
CA LEU A 4 -5.99 8.23 -10.66
C LEU A 4 -5.68 7.54 -11.99
N SER A 5 -4.96 6.41 -11.93
CA SER A 5 -4.65 5.57 -13.09
C SER A 5 -5.79 4.62 -13.49
N ALA A 6 -6.80 4.44 -12.62
CA ALA A 6 -7.94 3.58 -12.90
C ALA A 6 -8.96 4.29 -13.79
N THR A 7 -9.63 3.52 -14.64
CA THR A 7 -10.72 4.00 -15.50
C THR A 7 -11.99 4.27 -14.68
N ALA A 8 -12.87 5.10 -15.22
CA ALA A 8 -14.17 5.36 -14.59
C ALA A 8 -15.00 4.06 -14.42
N GLU A 9 -14.86 3.09 -15.33
CA GLU A 9 -15.56 1.80 -15.23
C GLU A 9 -15.02 0.96 -14.08
N GLU A 10 -13.70 0.88 -13.91
CA GLU A 10 -13.07 0.17 -12.78
C GLU A 10 -13.45 0.78 -11.42
N LEU A 11 -13.63 2.11 -11.38
CA LEU A 11 -14.02 2.82 -10.16
C LEU A 11 -15.53 2.87 -9.92
N ARG A 12 -16.36 2.42 -10.87
CA ARG A 12 -17.82 2.61 -10.79
C ARG A 12 -18.43 1.91 -9.58
N ASN A 13 -17.86 0.76 -9.21
CA ASN A 13 -18.33 -0.05 -8.08
C ASN A 13 -17.55 0.22 -6.78
N GLY A 14 -16.69 1.25 -6.77
CA GLY A 14 -15.82 1.56 -5.65
C GLY A 14 -14.52 0.76 -5.65
N VAL A 15 -13.74 0.97 -4.59
CA VAL A 15 -12.45 0.32 -4.35
C VAL A 15 -12.47 -0.44 -3.03
N ALA A 16 -11.70 -1.51 -2.95
CA ALA A 16 -11.57 -2.31 -1.75
C ALA A 16 -10.11 -2.60 -1.40
N THR A 17 -9.82 -2.79 -0.12
CA THR A 17 -8.53 -3.35 0.33
C THR A 17 -8.67 -4.04 1.67
N HIS A 18 -7.66 -4.84 2.04
CA HIS A 18 -7.53 -5.42 3.38
C HIS A 18 -6.35 -4.74 4.09
N SER A 19 -6.61 -3.75 4.93
CA SER A 19 -5.59 -3.07 5.72
C SER A 19 -6.21 -2.44 6.94
N SER A 20 -5.50 -2.46 8.07
CA SER A 20 -5.92 -1.75 9.27
C SER A 20 -5.06 -0.51 9.56
N GLY A 21 -4.17 -0.12 8.64
CA GLY A 21 -3.11 0.87 8.88
C GLY A 21 -3.10 2.04 7.90
N ASN A 22 -1.89 2.49 7.53
CA ASN A 22 -1.69 3.68 6.71
C ASN A 22 -2.31 3.53 5.31
N HIS A 23 -2.20 2.34 4.69
CA HIS A 23 -2.81 2.10 3.37
C HIS A 23 -4.34 2.24 3.40
N ALA A 24 -5.01 1.77 4.45
CA ALA A 24 -6.45 1.92 4.59
C ALA A 24 -6.88 3.39 4.61
N GLN A 25 -6.17 4.20 5.39
CA GLN A 25 -6.42 5.65 5.48
C GLN A 25 -6.12 6.37 4.16
N ALA A 26 -5.00 6.02 3.52
CA ALA A 26 -4.63 6.59 2.22
C ALA A 26 -5.66 6.25 1.13
N LEU A 27 -6.11 5.00 1.08
CA LEU A 27 -7.14 4.56 0.13
C LEU A 27 -8.48 5.26 0.40
N ALA A 28 -8.91 5.33 1.66
CA ALA A 28 -10.15 5.99 2.06
C ALA A 28 -10.14 7.48 1.68
N LEU A 29 -9.05 8.19 1.99
CA LEU A 29 -8.89 9.59 1.62
C LEU A 29 -8.88 9.78 0.10
N ALA A 30 -8.11 8.97 -0.63
CA ALA A 30 -8.03 9.07 -2.09
C ALA A 30 -9.38 8.79 -2.77
N ALA A 31 -10.14 7.80 -2.28
CA ALA A 31 -11.47 7.51 -2.77
C ALA A 31 -12.44 8.67 -2.52
N LYS A 32 -12.42 9.26 -1.31
CA LYS A 32 -13.20 10.46 -0.98
C LYS A 32 -12.88 11.62 -1.91
N MET A 33 -11.60 11.88 -2.18
CA MET A 33 -11.17 12.95 -3.08
C MET A 33 -11.67 12.75 -4.52
N LEU A 34 -11.84 11.50 -4.95
CA LEU A 34 -12.31 11.14 -6.28
C LEU A 34 -13.82 10.86 -6.35
N GLY A 35 -14.55 11.03 -5.25
CA GLY A 35 -15.99 10.78 -5.18
C GLY A 35 -16.39 9.31 -5.39
N THR A 36 -15.47 8.36 -5.17
CA THR A 36 -15.76 6.93 -5.24
C THR A 36 -15.83 6.30 -3.84
N LYS A 37 -16.52 5.17 -3.72
CA LYS A 37 -16.64 4.45 -2.44
C LYS A 37 -15.36 3.68 -2.14
N ALA A 38 -14.94 3.68 -0.88
CA ALA A 38 -13.90 2.79 -0.38
C ALA A 38 -14.48 1.84 0.67
N THR A 39 -14.15 0.56 0.55
CA THR A 39 -14.48 -0.46 1.54
C THR A 39 -13.20 -1.11 2.08
N ILE A 40 -13.02 -1.07 3.39
CA ILE A 40 -11.81 -1.53 4.06
C ILE A 40 -12.12 -2.74 4.93
N ILE A 41 -11.44 -3.85 4.65
CA ILE A 41 -11.53 -5.06 5.47
C ILE A 41 -10.52 -4.94 6.62
N MET A 42 -11.03 -4.94 7.86
CA MET A 42 -10.24 -4.75 9.08
C MET A 42 -10.52 -5.87 10.10
N PRO A 43 -9.49 -6.40 10.78
CA PRO A 43 -9.70 -7.29 11.93
C PRO A 43 -10.61 -6.68 13.00
N ASN A 44 -11.48 -7.51 13.60
CA ASN A 44 -12.37 -7.14 14.70
C ASN A 44 -11.61 -6.54 15.90
N ASN A 45 -10.37 -6.96 16.14
CA ASN A 45 -9.47 -6.48 17.19
C ASN A 45 -8.62 -5.26 16.79
N SER A 46 -8.81 -4.69 15.60
CA SER A 46 -8.06 -3.49 15.18
C SER A 46 -8.31 -2.34 16.17
N PRO A 47 -7.28 -1.57 16.57
CA PRO A 47 -7.44 -0.47 17.51
C PRO A 47 -8.50 0.54 17.04
N SER A 48 -9.36 0.99 17.95
CA SER A 48 -10.49 1.90 17.62
C SER A 48 -10.02 3.18 16.94
N VAL A 49 -8.86 3.71 17.32
CA VAL A 49 -8.27 4.90 16.66
C VAL A 49 -8.06 4.69 15.16
N LYS A 50 -7.66 3.48 14.73
CA LYS A 50 -7.45 3.18 13.30
C LYS A 50 -8.76 3.00 12.55
N LYS A 51 -9.75 2.36 13.18
CA LYS A 51 -11.11 2.24 12.62
C LYS A 51 -11.75 3.62 12.45
N ASN A 52 -11.64 4.48 13.47
CA ASN A 52 -12.17 5.83 13.45
C ASN A 52 -11.48 6.71 12.39
N ALA A 53 -10.16 6.55 12.18
CA ALA A 53 -9.45 7.28 11.13
C ALA A 53 -9.98 6.92 9.72
N VAL A 54 -10.18 5.62 9.45
CA VAL A 54 -10.75 5.15 8.18
C VAL A 54 -12.20 5.63 8.00
N ALA A 55 -13.03 5.46 9.03
CA ALA A 55 -14.43 5.92 9.00
C ALA A 55 -14.54 7.46 8.86
N GLY A 56 -13.61 8.22 9.45
CA GLY A 56 -13.55 9.68 9.33
C GLY A 56 -13.29 10.16 7.90
N TYR A 57 -12.65 9.33 7.07
CA TYR A 57 -12.52 9.57 5.63
C TYR A 57 -13.74 9.09 4.81
N GLY A 58 -14.78 8.57 5.46
CA GLY A 58 -16.03 8.16 4.81
C GLY A 58 -15.98 6.79 4.13
N ALA A 59 -14.99 5.96 4.48
CA ALA A 59 -14.92 4.59 3.99
C ALA A 59 -15.78 3.64 4.81
N ASP A 60 -16.38 2.66 4.13
CA ASP A 60 -17.08 1.54 4.75
C ASP A 60 -16.08 0.56 5.36
N ILE A 61 -16.42 -0.01 6.52
CA ILE A 61 -15.56 -0.97 7.22
C ILE A 61 -16.30 -2.31 7.32
N ILE A 62 -15.67 -3.37 6.82
CA ILE A 62 -16.12 -4.74 7.04
C ILE A 62 -15.16 -5.40 8.02
N LEU A 63 -15.71 -5.94 9.11
CA LEU A 63 -14.94 -6.61 10.14
C LEU A 63 -14.72 -8.09 9.79
N CYS A 64 -13.52 -8.59 10.06
CA CYS A 64 -13.14 -10.00 9.88
C CYS A 64 -12.42 -10.54 11.12
N GLU A 65 -12.14 -11.83 11.15
CA GLU A 65 -11.29 -12.43 12.19
C GLU A 65 -9.83 -11.96 12.02
N PRO A 66 -9.02 -11.92 13.11
CA PRO A 66 -7.67 -11.38 13.10
C PRO A 66 -6.64 -12.36 12.52
N THR A 67 -6.96 -12.99 11.40
CA THR A 67 -6.09 -13.89 10.66
C THR A 67 -5.88 -13.38 9.23
N LEU A 68 -4.74 -13.70 8.63
CA LEU A 68 -4.48 -13.33 7.24
C LEU A 68 -5.51 -13.98 6.30
N GLU A 69 -5.79 -15.26 6.51
CA GLU A 69 -6.79 -16.03 5.77
C GLU A 69 -8.18 -15.38 5.83
N SER A 70 -8.64 -14.94 7.00
CA SER A 70 -9.95 -14.30 7.13
C SER A 70 -9.97 -12.95 6.38
N ARG A 71 -8.90 -12.16 6.48
CA ARG A 71 -8.81 -10.88 5.74
C ARG A 71 -8.87 -11.08 4.24
N GLU A 72 -8.12 -12.03 3.70
CA GLU A 72 -8.06 -12.30 2.26
C GLU A 72 -9.36 -12.92 1.74
N SER A 73 -9.94 -13.88 2.47
CA SER A 73 -11.21 -14.51 2.09
C SER A 73 -12.37 -13.52 2.12
N THR A 74 -12.51 -12.71 3.18
CA THR A 74 -13.54 -11.67 3.28
C THR A 74 -13.40 -10.61 2.18
N LEU A 75 -12.17 -10.17 1.89
CA LEU A 75 -11.93 -9.24 0.79
C LEU A 75 -12.32 -9.84 -0.56
N ARG A 76 -11.89 -11.07 -0.83
CA ARG A 76 -12.17 -11.76 -2.09
C ARG A 76 -13.67 -11.94 -2.30
N GLU A 77 -14.38 -12.35 -1.25
CA GLU A 77 -15.84 -12.49 -1.29
C GLU A 77 -16.52 -11.15 -1.61
N PHE A 78 -16.13 -10.07 -0.92
CA PHE A 78 -16.67 -8.75 -1.17
C PHE A 78 -16.40 -8.26 -2.60
N VAL A 79 -15.17 -8.42 -3.10
CA VAL A 79 -14.78 -8.02 -4.46
C VAL A 79 -15.58 -8.80 -5.50
N ASN A 80 -15.76 -10.11 -5.32
CA ASN A 80 -16.53 -10.95 -6.23
C ASN A 80 -18.02 -10.56 -6.27
N GLN A 81 -18.59 -10.15 -5.14
CA GLN A 81 -20.00 -9.76 -5.04
C GLN A 81 -20.27 -8.33 -5.52
N SER A 82 -19.40 -7.39 -5.17
CA SER A 82 -19.58 -5.96 -5.44
C SER A 82 -19.04 -5.52 -6.79
N GLY A 83 -18.05 -6.25 -7.34
CA GLY A 83 -17.27 -5.80 -8.48
C GLY A 83 -16.35 -4.62 -8.18
N ALA A 84 -16.07 -4.33 -6.90
CA ALA A 84 -15.15 -3.26 -6.50
C ALA A 84 -13.71 -3.58 -6.91
N LEU A 85 -12.95 -2.55 -7.30
CA LEU A 85 -11.55 -2.70 -7.65
C LEU A 85 -10.71 -3.00 -6.39
N PHE A 86 -10.05 -4.16 -6.34
CA PHE A 86 -9.08 -4.44 -5.30
C PHE A 86 -7.80 -3.63 -5.50
N VAL A 87 -7.44 -2.81 -4.50
CA VAL A 87 -6.19 -2.07 -4.44
C VAL A 87 -5.26 -2.69 -3.40
N HIS A 88 -4.35 -3.53 -3.88
CA HIS A 88 -3.37 -4.22 -3.04
C HIS A 88 -2.44 -3.21 -2.33
N PRO A 89 -2.12 -3.40 -1.04
CA PRO A 89 -1.37 -2.42 -0.24
C PRO A 89 0.08 -2.17 -0.65
N TYR A 90 0.69 -3.05 -1.43
CA TYR A 90 2.09 -2.91 -1.88
C TYR A 90 2.39 -3.62 -3.20
N ASP A 91 1.92 -4.86 -3.36
CA ASP A 91 2.03 -5.64 -4.61
C ASP A 91 1.05 -5.16 -5.70
N ASN A 92 1.23 -3.91 -6.13
CA ASN A 92 0.48 -3.32 -7.23
C ASN A 92 1.38 -2.30 -7.92
N PHE A 93 1.52 -2.42 -9.25
CA PHE A 93 2.41 -1.57 -10.04
C PHE A 93 2.20 -0.07 -9.78
N ASN A 94 0.94 0.39 -9.79
CA ASN A 94 0.64 1.80 -9.58
C ASN A 94 0.86 2.24 -8.12
N ILE A 95 0.75 1.34 -7.16
CA ILE A 95 1.13 1.62 -5.76
C ILE A 95 2.64 1.78 -5.67
N ILE A 96 3.42 0.87 -6.25
CA ILE A 96 4.89 0.93 -6.28
C ILE A 96 5.37 2.24 -6.91
N CYS A 97 4.85 2.59 -8.09
CA CYS A 97 5.17 3.85 -8.76
C CYS A 97 4.82 5.07 -7.89
N GLY A 98 3.67 5.02 -7.21
CA GLY A 98 3.25 6.09 -6.31
C GLY A 98 4.19 6.24 -5.10
N GLN A 99 4.69 5.14 -4.54
CA GLN A 99 5.62 5.23 -3.40
C GLN A 99 7.00 5.78 -3.79
N GLY A 100 7.43 5.52 -5.04
CA GLY A 100 8.70 6.01 -5.56
C GLY A 100 8.82 7.53 -5.63
N THR A 101 7.69 8.27 -5.62
CA THR A 101 7.74 9.74 -5.68
C THR A 101 8.38 10.36 -4.45
N ALA A 102 8.29 9.73 -3.28
CA ALA A 102 9.00 10.20 -2.09
C ALA A 102 10.53 10.20 -2.28
N ALA A 103 11.07 9.21 -3.01
CA ALA A 103 12.48 9.18 -3.34
C ALA A 103 12.83 10.20 -4.43
N LEU A 104 11.94 10.45 -5.39
CA LEU A 104 12.12 11.51 -6.40
C LEU A 104 12.21 12.89 -5.74
N GLU A 105 11.27 13.19 -4.84
CA GLU A 105 11.24 14.44 -4.07
C GLU A 105 12.51 14.62 -3.24
N LEU A 106 12.95 13.57 -2.53
CA LEU A 106 14.19 13.60 -1.78
C LEU A 106 15.40 13.93 -2.67
N ILE A 107 15.53 13.28 -3.82
CA ILE A 107 16.65 13.48 -4.76
C ILE A 107 16.61 14.88 -5.37
N ASP A 108 15.43 15.39 -5.68
CA ASP A 108 15.25 16.75 -6.20
C ASP A 108 15.69 17.80 -5.16
N GLU A 109 15.39 17.57 -3.88
CA GLU A 109 15.73 18.48 -2.79
C GLU A 109 17.23 18.46 -2.44
N VAL A 110 17.85 17.28 -2.33
CA VAL A 110 19.22 17.14 -1.79
C VAL A 110 20.28 16.84 -2.83
N GLY A 111 19.87 16.51 -4.06
CA GLY A 111 20.77 16.13 -5.15
C GLY A 111 21.32 14.71 -5.02
N THR A 112 22.60 14.53 -5.31
CA THR A 112 23.22 13.20 -5.43
C THR A 112 23.48 12.57 -4.05
N LEU A 113 23.15 11.28 -3.92
CA LEU A 113 23.35 10.49 -2.71
C LEU A 113 24.20 9.25 -3.00
N ASP A 114 25.06 8.87 -2.05
CA ASP A 114 25.82 7.60 -2.12
C ASP A 114 24.94 6.38 -1.77
N ALA A 115 23.96 6.57 -0.89
CA ALA A 115 23.05 5.52 -0.44
C ALA A 115 21.69 6.06 -0.01
N VAL A 116 20.65 5.25 -0.18
CA VAL A 116 19.28 5.49 0.29
C VAL A 116 18.80 4.26 1.07
N ILE A 117 18.19 4.49 2.23
CA ILE A 117 17.61 3.42 3.07
C ILE A 117 16.10 3.63 3.11
N ALA A 118 15.32 2.59 2.82
CA ALA A 118 13.87 2.61 2.91
C ALA A 118 13.38 1.45 3.79
N PRO A 119 12.34 1.67 4.62
CA PRO A 119 11.76 0.59 5.41
C PRO A 119 11.05 -0.42 4.51
N VAL A 120 11.07 -1.67 4.94
CA VAL A 120 10.46 -2.80 4.22
C VAL A 120 9.40 -3.44 5.09
N GLY A 121 8.17 -3.48 4.57
CA GLY A 121 7.14 -4.42 4.98
C GLY A 121 6.86 -5.33 3.79
N GLY A 122 5.73 -5.15 3.11
CA GLY A 122 5.48 -5.83 1.83
C GLY A 122 6.30 -5.31 0.62
N GLY A 123 7.36 -4.52 0.83
CA GLY A 123 8.26 -4.09 -0.25
C GLY A 123 7.82 -2.91 -1.13
N GLY A 124 6.55 -2.50 -1.15
CA GLY A 124 6.05 -1.47 -2.08
C GLY A 124 6.83 -0.15 -2.09
N LEU A 125 7.19 0.37 -0.90
CA LEU A 125 8.03 1.57 -0.77
C LEU A 125 9.47 1.33 -1.21
N LEU A 126 10.10 0.25 -0.76
CA LEU A 126 11.47 -0.09 -1.16
C LEU A 126 11.58 -0.28 -2.68
N SER A 127 10.62 -0.97 -3.29
CA SER A 127 10.57 -1.18 -4.74
C SER A 127 10.48 0.14 -5.49
N GLY A 128 9.57 1.04 -5.09
CA GLY A 128 9.43 2.37 -5.69
C GLY A 128 10.69 3.21 -5.54
N THR A 129 11.26 3.23 -4.33
CA THR A 129 12.53 3.91 -4.03
C THR A 129 13.67 3.34 -4.87
N SER A 130 13.78 2.03 -4.99
CA SER A 130 14.83 1.37 -5.77
C SER A 130 14.75 1.78 -7.25
N ILE A 131 13.55 1.77 -7.82
CA ILE A 131 13.34 2.19 -9.22
C ILE A 131 13.75 3.66 -9.41
N ALA A 132 13.27 4.56 -8.55
CA ALA A 132 13.60 5.99 -8.64
C ALA A 132 15.11 6.24 -8.52
N VAL A 133 15.73 5.70 -7.46
CA VAL A 133 17.16 5.86 -7.19
C VAL A 133 18.01 5.25 -8.30
N LYS A 134 17.70 4.05 -8.77
CA LYS A 134 18.49 3.40 -9.83
C LYS A 134 18.35 4.05 -11.19
N SER A 135 17.22 4.71 -11.46
CA SER A 135 17.01 5.45 -12.70
C SER A 135 17.78 6.77 -12.72
N LEU A 136 17.81 7.51 -11.61
CA LEU A 136 18.44 8.83 -11.53
C LEU A 136 19.92 8.76 -11.12
N MET A 137 20.27 7.82 -10.26
CA MET A 137 21.59 7.68 -9.63
C MET A 137 22.02 6.21 -9.62
N PRO A 138 22.37 5.61 -10.77
CA PRO A 138 22.58 4.16 -10.88
C PRO A 138 23.68 3.61 -9.95
N LYS A 139 24.65 4.45 -9.59
CA LYS A 139 25.76 4.12 -8.66
C LYS A 139 25.38 4.16 -7.19
N ALA A 140 24.31 4.87 -6.82
CA ALA A 140 23.84 4.97 -5.44
C ALA A 140 23.38 3.59 -4.94
N LYS A 141 23.66 3.27 -3.68
CA LYS A 141 23.20 2.02 -3.05
C LYS A 141 21.77 2.18 -2.52
N VAL A 142 21.00 1.11 -2.57
CA VAL A 142 19.64 1.08 -2.00
C VAL A 142 19.60 -0.05 -0.98
N TYR A 143 19.18 0.26 0.24
CA TYR A 143 19.08 -0.69 1.34
C TYR A 143 17.65 -0.77 1.85
N GLY A 144 17.18 -2.00 2.07
CA GLY A 144 15.96 -2.27 2.83
C GLY A 144 16.27 -2.36 4.32
N ALA A 145 15.39 -1.80 5.16
CA ALA A 145 15.45 -1.92 6.60
C ALA A 145 14.19 -2.62 7.15
N GLU A 146 14.39 -3.71 7.88
CA GLU A 146 13.34 -4.48 8.56
C GLU A 146 13.61 -4.54 10.06
N PRO A 147 12.56 -4.67 10.91
CA PRO A 147 12.75 -5.04 12.30
C PRO A 147 13.41 -6.43 12.40
N SER A 148 14.30 -6.64 13.37
CA SER A 148 14.99 -7.92 13.56
C SER A 148 14.05 -9.12 13.80
N GLY A 149 12.82 -8.88 14.27
CA GLY A 149 11.79 -9.91 14.48
C GLY A 149 10.82 -10.11 13.30
N ALA A 150 11.01 -9.39 12.19
CA ALA A 150 10.17 -9.44 10.99
C ALA A 150 11.06 -9.22 9.75
N ASP A 151 12.08 -10.07 9.58
CA ASP A 151 13.11 -9.99 8.54
C ASP A 151 12.77 -10.88 7.32
N ASP A 152 11.49 -11.02 7.00
CA ASP A 152 11.04 -11.90 5.93
C ASP A 152 11.58 -11.50 4.56
N ALA A 153 11.65 -10.21 4.21
CA ALA A 153 12.23 -9.80 2.93
C ALA A 153 13.74 -10.07 2.86
N ALA A 154 14.47 -9.87 3.97
CA ALA A 154 15.89 -10.20 4.06
C ALA A 154 16.15 -11.70 3.91
N ARG A 155 15.27 -12.56 4.47
CA ARG A 155 15.33 -14.02 4.28
C ARG A 155 15.01 -14.40 2.83
N SER A 156 13.91 -13.89 2.27
CA SER A 156 13.54 -14.11 0.87
C SER A 156 14.66 -13.74 -0.10
N MET A 157 15.32 -12.59 0.12
CA MET A 157 16.44 -12.16 -0.73
C MET A 157 17.66 -13.08 -0.61
N ARG A 158 17.96 -13.62 0.58
CA ARG A 158 19.06 -14.59 0.74
C ARG A 158 18.75 -15.93 0.07
N GLU A 159 17.48 -16.33 0.08
CA GLU A 159 17.02 -17.61 -0.44
C GLU A 159 16.71 -17.57 -1.96
N GLY A 160 16.59 -16.38 -2.54
CA GLY A 160 16.28 -16.19 -3.97
C GLY A 160 14.81 -16.41 -4.31
N ALA A 161 13.93 -16.22 -3.32
CA ALA A 161 12.47 -16.32 -3.46
C ALA A 161 11.86 -15.12 -4.20
#